data_AF-A0A1P8NFG5-F1
#
_entry.id   AF-A0A1P8NFG5-F1
#
_cell.length_a   1.000
_cell.length_b   1.000
_cell.length_c   1.000
_cell.angle_alpha   90.00
_cell.angle_beta   90.00
_cell.angle_gamma   90.00
#
_symmetry.space_group_name_H-M   'P 1'
#
loop_
_entity.id
_entity.type
_entity.pdbx_description
1 polymer ?
#
loop_
_entity_poly.entity_id
_entity_poly.type
_entity_poly.pdbx_seq_one_letter_code
_entity_poly.pdbx_strand_id
1 'polypeptide(L)'
;MALAAALVLGAGATTSLAAWTDQDETTASFAAGAIPAPTLTQQCTFNPGVLGIGAEVQIFWALPAGYTLDDVTVEASTSGLGSALAPLTGFTVEGNTEQRGDGTYRTDVPTNLLGGLLGLGTELELAIVLAPDGAGGWESEPASVASNAGLIGGLGGNCRNLT
;
A
#
# COMPACT_ATOMS: atom_id res chain seq x y z
N MET A 1 37.02 -60.32 70.03
CA MET A 1 36.97 -59.93 68.59
C MET A 1 36.13 -61.00 67.89
N ALA A 2 35.06 -60.75 67.15
CA ALA A 2 34.36 -59.54 66.74
C ALA A 2 32.90 -59.98 66.48
N LEU A 3 31.91 -59.19 66.87
CA LEU A 3 30.53 -59.37 66.41
C LEU A 3 29.75 -58.07 66.58
N ALA A 4 29.35 -57.47 65.47
CA ALA A 4 28.03 -56.86 65.26
C ALA A 4 28.01 -56.26 63.85
N ALA A 5 27.57 -57.06 62.87
CA ALA A 5 27.17 -56.59 61.57
C ALA A 5 25.85 -55.81 61.74
N ALA A 6 25.90 -54.50 61.52
CA ALA A 6 24.70 -53.67 61.48
C ALA A 6 24.02 -53.86 60.11
N LEU A 7 22.96 -54.66 60.12
CA LEU A 7 22.02 -54.84 59.03
C LEU A 7 21.15 -53.57 58.94
N VAL A 8 21.42 -52.70 57.97
CA VAL A 8 20.50 -51.60 57.62
C VAL A 8 19.57 -52.11 56.52
N LEU A 9 18.39 -52.58 56.93
CA LEU A 9 17.26 -52.91 56.07
C LEU A 9 16.27 -51.74 56.05
N GLY A 10 15.82 -51.38 54.85
CA GLY A 10 14.62 -50.55 54.62
C GLY A 10 14.95 -49.09 54.32
N ALA A 11 14.35 -48.43 53.33
CA ALA A 11 13.16 -48.78 52.55
C ALA A 11 13.21 -48.06 51.19
N GLY A 12 12.34 -48.53 50.29
CA GLY A 12 12.26 -48.23 48.87
C GLY A 12 12.49 -46.77 48.46
N ALA A 13 13.13 -46.64 47.30
CA ALA A 13 13.03 -45.45 46.48
C ALA A 13 11.57 -45.15 46.13
N THR A 14 11.16 -43.89 46.23
CA THR A 14 10.22 -43.32 45.27
C THR A 14 10.78 -41.97 44.84
N THR A 15 11.42 -41.96 43.68
CA THR A 15 11.71 -40.72 42.95
C THR A 15 10.39 -39.98 42.76
N SER A 16 10.28 -38.76 43.28
CA SER A 16 9.21 -37.86 42.90
C SER A 16 9.49 -37.39 41.46
N LEU A 17 8.85 -38.03 40.48
CA LEU A 17 8.70 -37.46 39.14
C LEU A 17 7.67 -36.34 39.28
N ALA A 18 8.09 -35.19 39.81
CA ALA A 18 7.32 -33.97 39.75
C ALA A 18 7.39 -33.44 38.31
N ALA A 19 6.55 -33.98 37.44
CA ALA A 19 6.27 -33.39 36.14
C ALA A 19 4.98 -32.56 36.27
N TRP A 20 5.13 -31.26 36.50
CA TRP A 20 4.04 -30.31 36.36
C TRP A 20 4.11 -29.76 34.94
N THR A 21 3.26 -30.28 34.07
CA THR A 21 2.99 -29.65 32.77
C THR A 21 1.59 -29.07 32.85
N ASP A 22 1.50 -27.84 33.31
CA ASP A 22 0.29 -27.06 33.14
C ASP A 22 0.29 -26.54 31.70
N GLN A 23 -0.58 -27.09 30.87
CA GLN A 23 -0.76 -26.65 29.49
C GLN A 23 -1.98 -25.74 29.45
N ASP A 24 -1.75 -24.44 29.56
CA ASP A 24 -2.76 -23.44 29.23
C ASP A 24 -2.82 -23.25 27.71
N GLU A 25 -3.68 -24.01 27.05
CA GLU A 25 -4.01 -23.80 25.65
C GLU A 25 -5.00 -22.63 25.52
N THR A 26 -4.49 -21.45 25.18
CA THR A 26 -5.33 -20.33 24.73
C THR A 26 -5.53 -20.43 23.23
N THR A 27 -6.78 -20.55 22.79
CA THR A 27 -7.15 -20.35 21.39
C THR A 27 -7.55 -18.90 21.20
N ALA A 28 -6.81 -18.18 20.36
CA ALA A 28 -7.17 -16.84 19.92
C ALA A 28 -7.38 -16.85 18.40
N SER A 29 -8.38 -16.10 17.92
CA SER A 29 -8.54 -15.79 16.51
C SER A 29 -7.92 -14.42 16.23
N PHE A 30 -7.08 -14.36 15.19
CA PHE A 30 -6.57 -13.12 14.64
C PHE A 30 -7.22 -12.90 13.29
N ALA A 31 -7.66 -11.67 13.03
CA ALA A 31 -8.01 -11.22 11.70
C ALA A 31 -6.96 -10.19 11.27
N ALA A 32 -6.50 -10.27 10.03
CA ALA A 32 -5.69 -9.20 9.47
C ALA A 32 -6.56 -7.94 9.35
N GLY A 33 -6.04 -6.81 9.83
CA GLY A 33 -6.62 -5.52 9.48
C GLY A 33 -6.46 -5.28 7.98
N ALA A 34 -7.45 -4.65 7.35
CA ALA A 34 -7.37 -4.23 5.97
C ALA A 34 -7.42 -2.70 5.92
N ILE A 35 -6.50 -2.10 5.16
CA ILE A 35 -6.55 -0.68 4.84
C ILE A 35 -7.55 -0.54 3.68
N PRO A 36 -8.66 0.20 3.85
CA PRO A 36 -9.64 0.36 2.78
C PRO A 36 -8.99 1.07 1.59
N ALA A 37 -9.37 0.67 0.38
CA ALA A 37 -8.89 1.29 -0.85
C ALA A 37 -9.50 2.70 -1.05
N PRO A 38 -8.73 3.65 -1.60
CA PRO A 38 -9.29 4.84 -2.23
C PRO A 38 -10.30 4.45 -3.31
N THR A 39 -11.25 5.33 -3.61
CA THR A 39 -12.26 5.06 -4.64
C THR A 39 -12.21 6.11 -5.73
N LEU A 40 -12.19 5.69 -6.99
CA LEU A 40 -12.31 6.61 -8.12
C LEU A 40 -13.74 7.12 -8.21
N THR A 41 -13.91 8.44 -8.20
CA THR A 41 -15.24 9.07 -8.11
C THR A 41 -15.78 9.48 -9.48
N GLN A 42 -14.87 9.73 -10.43
CA GLN A 42 -15.19 10.14 -11.80
C GLN A 42 -14.19 9.53 -12.77
N GLN A 43 -14.52 9.57 -14.06
CA GLN A 43 -13.58 9.22 -15.12
C GLN A 43 -12.40 10.19 -15.08
N CYS A 44 -11.16 9.68 -15.05
CA CYS A 44 -9.99 10.53 -15.13
C CYS A 44 -9.90 11.23 -16.49
N THR A 45 -9.24 12.39 -16.53
CA THR A 45 -9.16 13.21 -17.73
C THR A 45 -7.72 13.56 -18.06
N PHE A 46 -7.42 13.64 -19.35
CA PHE A 46 -6.14 14.15 -19.84
C PHE A 46 -6.32 15.59 -20.29
N ASN A 47 -5.58 16.51 -19.67
CA ASN A 47 -5.54 17.90 -20.06
C ASN A 47 -4.27 18.16 -20.87
N PRO A 48 -4.35 18.43 -22.18
CA PRO A 48 -3.17 18.65 -23.04
C PRO A 48 -2.45 19.98 -22.78
N GLY A 49 -3.02 20.89 -21.98
CA GLY A 49 -2.48 22.23 -21.78
C GLY A 49 -2.43 23.06 -23.07
N VAL A 50 -1.65 24.15 -23.05
CA VAL A 50 -1.46 25.02 -24.23
C VAL A 50 -0.16 24.65 -24.91
N LEU A 51 -0.24 24.11 -26.14
CA LEU A 51 0.93 23.62 -26.90
C LEU A 51 1.75 22.55 -26.15
N GLY A 52 1.11 21.75 -25.29
CA GLY A 52 1.77 20.74 -24.45
C GLY A 52 2.44 21.30 -23.20
N ILE A 53 2.38 22.62 -22.98
CA ILE A 53 2.85 23.25 -21.73
C ILE A 53 1.73 23.14 -20.71
N GLY A 54 2.06 22.58 -19.54
CA GLY A 54 1.09 22.33 -18.47
C GLY A 54 0.16 21.14 -18.76
N ALA A 55 0.59 20.20 -19.60
CA ALA A 55 -0.18 18.98 -19.82
C ALA A 55 -0.15 18.11 -18.55
N GLU A 56 -1.30 17.60 -18.13
CA GLU A 56 -1.50 16.90 -16.85
C GLU A 56 -2.61 15.84 -16.97
N VAL A 57 -2.54 14.86 -16.08
CA VAL A 57 -3.57 13.83 -15.89
C VAL A 57 -4.34 14.15 -14.61
N GLN A 58 -5.64 14.35 -14.73
CA GLN A 58 -6.49 14.65 -13.58
C GLN A 58 -7.20 13.39 -13.12
N ILE A 59 -6.91 12.97 -11.89
CA ILE A 59 -7.49 11.78 -11.25
C ILE A 59 -8.47 12.24 -10.18
N PHE A 60 -9.70 11.74 -10.25
CA PHE A 60 -10.77 12.09 -9.31
C PHE A 60 -11.03 10.91 -8.38
N TRP A 61 -10.87 11.13 -7.08
CA TRP A 61 -10.92 10.06 -6.10
C TRP A 61 -11.46 10.53 -4.76
N ALA A 62 -11.81 9.58 -3.90
CA ALA A 62 -12.23 9.82 -2.54
C ALA A 62 -11.43 8.98 -1.57
N LEU A 63 -11.11 9.61 -0.44
CA LEU A 63 -10.34 9.02 0.64
C LEU A 63 -11.30 8.30 1.61
N PRO A 64 -10.98 7.07 2.05
CA PRO A 64 -11.75 6.37 3.07
C PRO A 64 -11.79 7.13 4.40
N ALA A 65 -12.87 6.93 5.16
CA ALA A 65 -13.03 7.57 6.45
C ALA A 65 -11.91 7.17 7.43
N GLY A 66 -11.36 8.16 8.14
CA GLY A 66 -10.31 7.95 9.15
C GLY A 66 -8.88 8.07 8.64
N TYR A 67 -8.67 8.31 7.35
CA TYR A 67 -7.36 8.57 6.75
C TYR A 67 -7.19 10.07 6.43
N THR A 68 -5.99 10.45 6.03
CA THR A 68 -5.62 11.82 5.64
C THR A 68 -4.79 11.80 4.36
N LEU A 69 -4.53 12.97 3.77
CA LEU A 69 -3.64 13.05 2.59
C LEU A 69 -2.20 12.62 2.91
N ASP A 70 -1.77 12.74 4.16
CA ASP A 70 -0.43 12.31 4.60
C ASP A 70 -0.28 10.78 4.53
N ASP A 71 -1.40 10.05 4.54
CA ASP A 71 -1.41 8.59 4.40
C ASP A 71 -1.41 8.15 2.92
N VAL A 72 -1.40 9.08 1.96
CA VAL A 72 -1.62 8.80 0.54
C VAL A 72 -0.32 8.87 -0.22
N THR A 73 -0.08 7.86 -1.07
CA THR A 73 1.02 7.85 -2.03
C THR A 73 0.47 7.69 -3.45
N VAL A 74 1.12 8.37 -4.40
CA VAL A 74 0.88 8.18 -5.83
C VAL A 74 2.06 7.44 -6.45
N GLU A 75 1.76 6.31 -7.06
CA GLU A 75 2.74 5.43 -7.66
C GLU A 75 2.53 5.34 -9.17
N ALA A 76 3.59 5.01 -9.89
CA ALA A 76 3.56 4.79 -11.31
C ALA A 76 4.21 3.46 -11.71
N SER A 77 3.65 2.82 -12.73
CA SER A 77 4.23 1.65 -13.39
C SER A 77 4.29 1.87 -14.90
N THR A 78 5.43 1.52 -15.47
CA THR A 78 5.73 1.63 -16.90
C THR A 78 5.57 0.35 -17.68
N SER A 79 5.53 -0.79 -16.99
CA SER A 79 5.59 -2.12 -17.60
C SER A 79 4.22 -2.76 -17.76
N GLY A 80 3.16 -1.98 -17.53
CA GLY A 80 1.77 -2.43 -17.52
C GLY A 80 1.33 -3.06 -16.19
N LEU A 81 0.04 -3.41 -16.16
CA LEU A 81 -0.68 -4.04 -15.04
C LEU A 81 0.11 -5.23 -14.47
N GLY A 82 0.57 -5.10 -13.23
CA GLY A 82 1.30 -6.17 -12.51
C GLY A 82 2.82 -6.04 -12.46
N SER A 83 3.39 -4.91 -12.93
CA SER A 83 4.77 -4.54 -12.58
C SER A 83 4.84 -3.89 -11.20
N ALA A 84 6.05 -3.77 -10.64
CA ALA A 84 6.26 -3.06 -9.39
C ALA A 84 5.85 -1.59 -9.58
N LEU A 85 4.74 -1.21 -8.94
CA LEU A 85 4.43 0.19 -8.73
C LEU A 85 5.55 0.80 -7.89
N ALA A 86 5.97 2.00 -8.27
CA ALA A 86 6.98 2.74 -7.53
C ALA A 86 6.51 4.18 -7.32
N PRO A 87 6.87 4.81 -6.18
CA PRO A 87 6.55 6.20 -5.93
C PRO A 87 6.97 7.09 -7.10
N LEU A 88 6.07 7.97 -7.54
CA LEU A 88 6.35 8.87 -8.64
C LEU A 88 7.41 9.90 -8.20
N THR A 89 8.64 9.73 -8.68
CA THR A 89 9.79 10.54 -8.23
C THR A 89 9.59 12.01 -8.57
N GLY A 90 9.75 12.90 -7.58
CA GLY A 90 9.56 14.34 -7.74
C GLY A 90 8.10 14.79 -7.73
N PHE A 91 7.16 13.87 -7.48
CA PHE A 91 5.75 14.17 -7.24
C PHE A 91 5.47 14.33 -5.74
N THR A 92 4.57 15.23 -5.39
CA THR A 92 4.08 15.40 -4.00
C THR A 92 2.56 15.42 -4.02
N VAL A 93 1.91 14.59 -3.21
CA VAL A 93 0.44 14.51 -3.19
C VAL A 93 -0.15 15.84 -2.74
N GLU A 94 0.34 16.41 -1.65
CA GLU A 94 -0.11 17.69 -1.08
C GLU A 94 -0.04 18.86 -2.08
N GLY A 95 1.03 18.92 -2.88
CA GLY A 95 1.23 20.00 -3.84
C GLY A 95 0.43 19.85 -5.13
N ASN A 96 -0.12 18.67 -5.39
CA ASN A 96 -0.80 18.32 -6.64
C ASN A 96 -2.24 17.84 -6.41
N THR A 97 -2.76 17.94 -5.19
CA THR A 97 -4.11 17.46 -4.85
C THR A 97 -4.95 18.59 -4.28
N GLU A 98 -6.13 18.80 -4.87
CA GLU A 98 -7.13 19.76 -4.43
C GLU A 98 -8.35 19.03 -3.87
N GLN A 99 -8.77 19.39 -2.65
CA GLN A 99 -10.04 18.94 -2.10
C GLN A 99 -11.20 19.71 -2.73
N ARG A 100 -12.20 18.99 -3.22
CA ARG A 100 -13.41 19.53 -3.83
C ARG A 100 -14.49 19.76 -2.77
N GLY A 101 -15.46 20.61 -3.08
CA GLY A 101 -16.54 20.99 -2.15
C GLY A 101 -17.49 19.85 -1.72
N ASP A 102 -17.40 18.69 -2.35
CA ASP A 102 -18.15 17.46 -2.01
C ASP A 102 -17.35 16.48 -1.13
N GLY A 103 -16.16 16.87 -0.69
CA GLY A 103 -15.26 16.02 0.11
C GLY A 103 -14.43 15.03 -0.69
N THR A 104 -14.53 15.05 -2.03
CA THR A 104 -13.64 14.29 -2.93
C THR A 104 -12.37 15.06 -3.23
N TYR A 105 -11.41 14.42 -3.90
CA TYR A 105 -10.12 15.00 -4.26
C TYR A 105 -9.92 14.94 -5.77
N ARG A 106 -9.24 15.95 -6.32
CA ARG A 106 -8.64 15.93 -7.65
C ARG A 106 -7.13 15.95 -7.49
N THR A 107 -6.45 14.97 -8.05
CA THR A 107 -4.98 14.95 -8.13
C THR A 107 -4.54 15.17 -9.56
N ASP A 108 -3.71 16.19 -9.77
CA ASP A 108 -3.23 16.61 -11.07
C ASP A 108 -1.78 16.09 -11.24
N VAL A 109 -1.55 15.10 -12.09
CA VAL A 109 -0.23 14.48 -12.33
C VAL A 109 0.42 15.07 -13.57
N PRO A 110 1.51 15.86 -13.45
CA PRO A 110 2.14 16.51 -14.58
C PRO A 110 2.74 15.49 -15.58
N THR A 111 2.43 15.67 -16.88
CA THR A 111 2.88 14.74 -17.93
C THR A 111 4.37 14.79 -18.23
N ASN A 112 5.08 15.83 -17.80
CA ASN A 112 6.55 15.88 -17.89
C ASN A 112 7.21 14.82 -16.98
N LEU A 113 6.59 14.47 -15.86
CA LEU A 113 7.02 13.35 -15.02
C LEU A 113 6.80 12.01 -15.73
N LEU A 114 5.72 11.92 -16.51
CA LEU A 114 5.34 10.73 -17.27
C LEU A 114 6.23 10.53 -18.52
N GLY A 115 6.47 11.61 -19.27
CA GLY A 115 7.28 11.59 -20.49
C GLY A 115 8.78 11.43 -20.22
N GLY A 116 9.26 11.94 -19.08
CA GLY A 116 10.65 11.75 -18.63
C GLY A 116 10.96 10.30 -18.23
N LEU A 117 9.94 9.52 -17.89
CA LEU A 117 10.13 8.14 -17.41
C LEU A 117 10.42 7.16 -18.55
N LEU A 118 9.78 7.27 -19.73
CA LEU A 118 10.00 6.32 -20.85
C LEU A 118 9.74 6.82 -22.27
N GLY A 119 9.58 8.13 -22.50
CA GLY A 119 9.40 8.67 -23.84
C GLY A 119 7.94 8.73 -24.29
N LEU A 120 7.72 9.67 -25.22
CA LEU A 120 6.39 10.10 -25.65
C LEU A 120 5.57 8.94 -26.24
N GLY A 121 4.40 8.67 -25.66
CA GLY A 121 3.41 7.74 -26.22
C GLY A 121 3.27 6.37 -25.53
N THR A 122 4.01 6.08 -24.46
CA THR A 122 3.78 4.87 -23.65
C THR A 122 2.58 5.07 -22.71
N GLU A 123 1.73 4.05 -22.58
CA GLU A 123 0.71 3.99 -21.54
C GLU A 123 1.40 3.68 -20.20
N LEU A 124 1.07 4.44 -19.17
CA LEU A 124 1.53 4.29 -17.80
C LEU A 124 0.35 4.01 -16.91
N GLU A 125 0.54 3.17 -15.91
CA GLU A 125 -0.40 3.02 -14.81
C GLU A 125 -0.03 4.01 -13.71
N LEU A 126 -1.02 4.76 -13.23
CA LEU A 126 -0.93 5.62 -12.06
C LEU A 126 -1.86 5.06 -10.99
N ALA A 127 -1.34 4.84 -9.80
CA ALA A 127 -2.07 4.25 -8.69
C ALA A 127 -2.10 5.20 -7.49
N ILE A 128 -3.28 5.34 -6.89
CA ILE A 128 -3.44 6.03 -5.60
C ILE A 128 -3.58 4.95 -4.53
N VAL A 129 -2.67 4.97 -3.56
CA VAL A 129 -2.55 3.96 -2.51
C VAL A 129 -2.55 4.63 -1.15
N LEU A 130 -3.18 3.99 -0.15
CA LEU A 130 -3.00 4.37 1.25
C LEU A 130 -1.87 3.57 1.87
N ALA A 131 -0.85 4.28 2.37
CA ALA A 131 0.32 3.74 3.05
C ALA A 131 0.59 4.53 4.36
N PRO A 132 -0.27 4.38 5.39
CA PRO A 132 -0.17 5.15 6.63
C PRO A 132 1.14 4.90 7.37
N ASP A 133 1.66 5.95 7.99
CA ASP A 133 2.82 5.83 8.88
C ASP A 133 2.52 4.88 10.04
N GLY A 134 3.42 3.93 10.28
CA GLY A 134 3.25 2.92 11.33
C GLY A 134 2.37 1.74 10.94
N ALA A 135 1.83 1.69 9.71
CA ALA A 135 1.16 0.50 9.19
C ALA A 135 2.11 -0.69 8.97
N GLY A 136 3.43 -0.51 9.11
CA GLY A 136 4.41 -1.60 9.01
C GLY A 136 4.66 -2.09 7.58
N GLY A 137 4.52 -1.20 6.59
CA GLY A 137 4.65 -1.52 5.16
C GLY A 137 3.37 -2.10 4.54
N TRP A 138 2.25 -2.03 5.25
CA TRP A 138 0.95 -2.39 4.70
C TRP A 138 0.39 -1.24 3.88
N GLU A 139 -0.17 -1.61 2.73
CA GLU A 139 -0.76 -0.69 1.76
C GLU A 139 -2.18 -1.16 1.41
N SER A 140 -3.04 -0.23 1.02
CA SER A 140 -4.37 -0.57 0.49
C SER A 140 -4.29 -1.20 -0.90
N GLU A 141 -5.38 -1.78 -1.37
CA GLU A 141 -5.55 -1.98 -2.81
C GLU A 141 -5.50 -0.61 -3.53
N PRO A 142 -4.89 -0.53 -4.72
CA PRO A 142 -4.74 0.73 -5.44
C PRO A 142 -6.03 1.14 -6.15
N ALA A 143 -6.30 2.44 -6.15
CA ALA A 143 -7.19 3.06 -7.14
C ALA A 143 -6.37 3.47 -8.37
N SER A 144 -6.40 2.65 -9.42
CA SER A 144 -5.52 2.82 -10.58
C SER A 144 -6.19 3.46 -11.80
N VAL A 145 -5.42 4.22 -12.57
CA VAL A 145 -5.77 4.72 -13.89
C VAL A 145 -4.65 4.41 -14.87
N ALA A 146 -4.98 4.19 -16.13
CA ALA A 146 -4.01 4.13 -17.22
C ALA A 146 -4.04 5.44 -18.01
N SER A 147 -2.87 6.01 -18.30
CA SER A 147 -2.76 7.25 -19.06
C SER A 147 -1.53 7.26 -19.95
N ASN A 148 -1.61 7.93 -21.10
CA ASN A 148 -0.45 8.28 -21.91
C ASN A 148 -0.33 9.80 -22.05
N ALA A 149 0.91 10.29 -22.04
CA ALA A 149 1.20 11.73 -22.20
C ALA A 149 0.92 12.28 -23.62
N GLY A 150 0.55 11.41 -24.57
CA GLY A 150 0.42 11.77 -25.98
C GLY A 150 1.76 12.05 -26.66
N LEU A 151 1.68 12.54 -27.89
CA LEU A 151 2.80 13.04 -28.70
C LEU A 151 3.07 14.53 -28.41
N ILE A 152 4.02 15.12 -29.14
CA ILE A 152 4.35 16.55 -29.07
C ILE A 152 3.07 17.39 -29.11
N GLY A 153 2.90 18.26 -28.11
CA GLY A 153 1.73 19.13 -27.96
C GLY A 153 0.51 18.47 -27.29
N GLY A 154 0.68 17.29 -26.66
CA GLY A 154 -0.41 16.58 -25.96
C GLY A 154 -1.39 15.86 -26.89
N LEU A 155 -1.09 15.79 -28.19
CA LEU A 155 -1.96 15.14 -29.16
C LEU A 155 -1.96 13.62 -28.97
N GLY A 156 -3.16 13.05 -28.83
CA GLY A 156 -3.34 11.61 -28.61
C GLY A 156 -3.05 11.16 -27.17
N GLY A 157 -3.00 12.09 -26.21
CA GLY A 157 -3.03 11.76 -24.79
C GLY A 157 -4.42 11.30 -24.34
N ASN A 158 -4.46 10.36 -23.41
CA ASN A 158 -5.67 9.77 -22.87
C ASN A 158 -5.52 9.49 -21.37
N CYS A 159 -6.67 9.27 -20.73
CA CYS A 159 -6.72 8.71 -19.39
C CYS A 159 -7.95 7.80 -19.28
N ARG A 160 -7.79 6.63 -18.64
CA ARG A 160 -8.87 5.72 -18.33
C ARG A 160 -8.75 5.12 -16.94
N ASN A 161 -9.85 5.05 -16.19
CA ASN A 161 -9.91 4.32 -14.93
C ASN A 161 -9.69 2.82 -15.16
N LEU A 162 -8.97 2.19 -14.25
CA LEU A 162 -8.81 0.74 -14.18
C LEU A 162 -9.72 0.22 -13.07
N THR A 163 -10.30 -0.96 -13.29
CA THR A 163 -11.26 -1.64 -12.41
C THR A 163 -10.68 -2.93 -11.88
#